data_AF-R6MA39-F1
#
_entry.id   AF-R6MA39-F1
#
_cell.length_a   1.000
_cell.length_b   1.000
_cell.length_c   1.000
_cell.angle_alpha   90.00
_cell.angle_beta   90.00
_cell.angle_gamma   90.00
#
_symmetry.space_group_name_H-M   'P 1'
#
loop_
_entity.id
_entity.type
_entity.pdbx_description
1 polymer ?
#
loop_
_entity_poly.entity_id
_entity_poly.type
_entity_poly.pdbx_seq_one_letter_code
_entity_poly.pdbx_strand_id
1 'polypeptide(L)'
;MNKRSEQELFLNYIRDIYLAYPSLEINDDTIYNELSHFYEENGIRKRIGNNGLLLNVQQSLAKKFGSKFSSGGYFWFYENRKNYGDTDYYNKLYDAIKLYISVDAENLYDVTRKVIEYIQKENVLTQTKVAKNMRNDVLVVRVANGEEAKKVIDFVNGLGYKSSIKPNPFVFSSGKASITRDGSLSYNGTVCNMITNYLRDCRFRNKMDSANIDGLYKYVNDTIKKLKGPYKKEAMQLYQIDTERKYKDILMIFDIISKNLDGTITLEEIFEEEKGKNVSSTSTIKKDDKDKIKYVLSGLSKYYSTSDIHSIMIQYISDGRLEHFTRRDNIRQVMSSFTPEKLDALLTEMSYNALIDAVIATKEKYPNINQAEYAIKLFVINSDLSGFTNDNNSRSYLGLVSLPTKIIDALTKDLPDSYKNALYSIINLNYEEKSIMKKLLDKSDVSKIPSEALSTARGNLALLDNLTRFITNNIYENNKKDVKIARGY
;
A
#
# COMPACT_ATOMS: atom_id res chain seq x y z
N MET A 1 11.55 32.19 -10.26
CA MET A 1 11.98 31.33 -11.37
C MET A 1 11.01 30.15 -11.46
N ASN A 2 10.73 29.61 -12.65
CA ASN A 2 9.95 28.36 -12.75
C ASN A 2 10.80 27.20 -12.19
N LYS A 3 10.19 26.25 -11.47
CA LYS A 3 10.80 25.03 -10.92
C LYS A 3 11.70 24.31 -11.93
N ARG A 4 11.29 24.27 -13.20
CA ARG A 4 12.07 23.69 -14.30
C ARG A 4 13.47 24.31 -14.45
N SER A 5 13.58 25.63 -14.30
CA SER A 5 14.86 26.32 -14.38
C SER A 5 15.77 25.98 -13.20
N GLU A 6 15.23 25.76 -11.99
CA GLU A 6 16.02 25.31 -10.83
C GLU A 6 16.56 23.89 -11.03
N GLN A 7 15.76 23.01 -11.65
CA GLN A 7 16.16 21.65 -12.01
C GLN A 7 17.27 21.65 -13.07
N GLU A 8 17.10 22.47 -14.12
CA GLU A 8 18.11 22.67 -15.18
C GLU A 8 19.42 23.22 -14.60
N LEU A 9 19.34 24.19 -13.69
CA LEU A 9 20.52 24.76 -13.00
C LEU A 9 21.29 23.70 -12.21
N PHE A 10 20.59 22.84 -11.46
CA PHE A 10 21.23 21.74 -10.75
C PHE A 10 21.86 20.72 -11.70
N LEU A 11 21.13 20.31 -12.74
CA LEU A 11 21.61 19.31 -13.70
C LEU A 11 22.84 19.82 -14.46
N ASN A 12 22.84 21.08 -14.89
CA ASN A 12 23.98 21.73 -15.54
C ASN A 12 25.19 21.75 -14.62
N TYR A 13 25.01 22.11 -13.35
CA TYR A 13 26.10 22.07 -12.37
C TYR A 13 26.73 20.66 -12.23
N ILE A 14 25.92 19.61 -12.12
CA ILE A 14 26.42 18.24 -12.02
C ILE A 14 27.10 17.80 -13.33
N ARG A 15 26.50 18.12 -14.48
CA ARG A 15 27.09 17.85 -15.81
C ARG A 15 28.47 18.50 -15.93
N ASP A 16 28.59 19.77 -15.56
CA ASP A 16 29.82 20.56 -15.74
C ASP A 16 30.98 20.01 -14.88
N ILE A 17 30.70 19.45 -13.69
CA ILE A 17 31.71 18.71 -12.90
C ILE A 17 32.28 17.56 -13.72
N TYR A 18 31.42 16.75 -14.33
CA TYR A 18 31.84 15.55 -15.05
C TYR A 18 32.39 15.83 -16.46
N LEU A 19 32.13 17.01 -17.02
CA LEU A 19 32.82 17.52 -18.21
C LEU A 19 34.23 17.99 -17.87
N ALA A 20 34.41 18.70 -16.75
CA ALA A 20 35.71 19.16 -16.28
C ALA A 20 36.62 17.99 -15.86
N TYR A 21 36.04 16.89 -15.36
CA TYR A 21 36.77 15.70 -14.91
C TYR A 21 36.25 14.41 -15.57
N PRO A 22 36.58 14.14 -16.85
CA PRO A 22 36.02 13.00 -17.60
C PRO A 22 36.34 11.63 -16.99
N SER A 23 37.47 11.50 -16.30
CA SER A 23 37.89 10.27 -15.61
C SER A 23 37.17 10.03 -14.28
N LEU A 24 36.45 11.02 -13.76
CA LEU A 24 35.70 10.88 -12.52
C LEU A 24 34.49 9.96 -12.74
N GLU A 25 34.36 8.93 -11.92
CA GLU A 25 33.22 8.04 -11.93
C GLU A 25 31.94 8.80 -11.56
N ILE A 26 30.89 8.65 -12.36
CA ILE A 26 29.56 9.18 -12.03
C ILE A 26 28.92 8.21 -11.04
N ASN A 27 28.76 8.61 -9.78
CA ASN A 27 28.05 7.84 -8.75
C ASN A 27 26.96 8.69 -8.08
N ASP A 28 25.96 8.01 -7.54
CA ASP A 28 24.80 8.61 -6.90
C ASP A 28 25.11 9.26 -5.56
N ASP A 29 26.10 8.79 -4.79
CA ASP A 29 26.51 9.41 -3.53
C ASP A 29 27.00 10.85 -3.71
N THR A 30 27.82 11.10 -4.74
CA THR A 30 28.32 12.45 -5.07
C THR A 30 27.16 13.38 -5.44
N ILE A 31 26.22 12.88 -6.26
CA ILE A 31 25.04 13.64 -6.68
C ILE A 31 24.12 13.90 -5.49
N TYR A 32 23.94 12.93 -4.59
CA TYR A 32 23.12 13.06 -3.39
C TYR A 32 23.69 14.09 -2.42
N ASN A 33 25.00 14.07 -2.21
CA ASN A 33 25.67 15.08 -1.40
C ASN A 33 25.43 16.48 -1.96
N GLU A 34 25.62 16.68 -3.26
CA GLU A 34 25.37 17.99 -3.87
C GLU A 34 23.88 18.36 -3.88
N LEU A 35 22.98 17.41 -4.12
CA LEU A 35 21.53 17.65 -4.12
C LEU A 35 21.03 18.10 -2.75
N SER A 36 21.50 17.48 -1.67
CA SER A 36 21.05 17.81 -0.31
C SER A 36 21.58 19.15 0.22
N HIS A 37 22.61 19.72 -0.42
CA HIS A 37 23.15 21.04 -0.09
C HIS A 37 22.83 22.10 -1.15
N PHE A 38 22.18 21.73 -2.25
CA PHE A 38 21.84 22.67 -3.31
C PHE A 38 20.60 23.50 -2.96
N TYR A 39 20.66 24.77 -3.31
CA TYR A 39 19.49 25.63 -3.46
C TYR A 39 19.78 26.72 -4.49
N GLU A 40 18.72 27.36 -4.98
CA GLU A 40 18.79 28.45 -5.95
C GLU A 40 18.34 29.76 -5.32
N GLU A 41 19.11 30.82 -5.56
CA GLU A 41 18.78 32.18 -5.15
C GLU A 41 19.06 33.16 -6.30
N ASN A 42 18.02 33.85 -6.78
CA ASN A 42 18.08 34.86 -7.85
C ASN A 42 18.72 34.38 -9.17
N GLY A 43 18.38 33.18 -9.62
CA GLY A 43 18.91 32.49 -10.79
C GLY A 43 20.28 31.86 -10.57
N ILE A 44 20.84 31.94 -9.37
CA ILE A 44 22.23 31.56 -9.09
C ILE A 44 22.25 30.35 -8.16
N ARG A 45 23.10 29.38 -8.50
CA ARG A 45 23.36 28.23 -7.64
C ARG A 45 23.98 28.71 -6.33
N LYS A 46 23.43 28.22 -5.23
CA LYS A 46 24.02 28.32 -3.90
C LYS A 46 24.22 26.92 -3.31
N ARG A 47 25.07 26.86 -2.29
CA ARG A 47 25.35 25.62 -1.56
C ARG A 47 25.27 25.90 -0.07
N ILE A 48 24.52 25.08 0.64
CA ILE A 48 24.48 25.07 2.10
C ILE A 48 25.89 24.67 2.58
N GLY A 49 26.51 25.53 3.38
CA GLY A 49 27.83 25.27 3.93
C GLY A 49 27.80 24.13 4.96
N ASN A 50 28.94 23.46 5.15
CA ASN A 50 29.10 22.40 6.16
C ASN A 50 29.15 22.92 7.61
N ASN A 51 29.05 24.25 7.80
CA ASN A 51 29.20 24.90 9.09
C ASN A 51 27.86 24.91 9.83
N GLY A 52 27.59 23.84 10.58
CA GLY A 52 26.50 23.84 11.53
C GLY A 52 26.11 22.44 11.95
N LEU A 53 26.93 21.82 12.80
CA LEU A 53 26.39 20.84 13.75
C LEU A 53 25.20 21.51 14.44
N LEU A 54 24.00 20.99 14.23
CA LEU A 54 22.77 21.55 14.79
C LEU A 54 22.60 21.19 16.27
N LEU A 55 23.72 21.06 16.99
CA LEU A 55 23.77 20.56 18.35
C LEU A 55 22.93 21.42 19.30
N ASN A 56 22.99 22.74 19.17
CA ASN A 56 22.21 23.66 20.01
C ASN A 56 20.70 23.50 19.77
N VAL A 57 20.29 23.36 18.51
CA VAL A 57 18.89 23.10 18.15
C VAL A 57 18.45 21.75 18.73
N GLN A 58 19.28 20.72 18.57
CA GLN A 58 19.00 19.37 19.07
C GLN A 58 18.86 19.33 20.60
N GLN A 59 19.80 19.92 21.33
CA GLN A 59 19.75 20.02 22.78
C GLN A 59 18.50 20.75 23.26
N SER A 60 18.13 21.84 22.56
CA SER A 60 16.94 22.62 22.89
C SER A 60 15.64 21.84 22.64
N LEU A 61 15.58 21.06 21.55
CA LEU A 61 14.45 20.18 21.25
C LEU A 61 14.36 19.01 22.25
N ALA A 62 15.48 18.37 22.56
CA ALA A 62 15.56 17.29 23.55
C ALA A 62 15.15 17.79 24.95
N LYS A 63 15.57 19.00 25.34
CA LYS A 63 15.15 19.64 26.60
C LYS A 63 13.64 19.91 26.63
N LYS A 64 13.05 20.31 25.50
CA LYS A 64 11.62 20.65 25.39
C LYS A 64 10.72 19.42 25.33
N PHE A 65 11.11 18.38 24.60
CA PHE A 65 10.26 17.20 24.32
C PHE A 65 10.69 15.93 25.08
N GLY A 66 11.81 15.98 25.80
CA GLY A 66 12.30 14.90 26.64
C GLY A 66 12.72 13.65 25.87
N SER A 67 12.49 12.49 26.48
CA SER A 67 12.88 11.16 25.95
C SER A 67 12.17 10.76 24.64
N LYS A 68 11.15 11.51 24.21
CA LYS A 68 10.48 11.32 22.92
C LYS A 68 11.31 11.81 21.73
N PHE A 69 12.43 12.50 21.98
CA PHE A 69 13.36 12.96 20.95
C PHE A 69 14.67 12.17 21.02
N SER A 70 14.89 11.24 20.08
CA SER A 70 16.02 10.31 20.10
C SER A 70 16.96 10.52 18.92
N SER A 71 18.26 10.27 19.09
CA SER A 71 19.25 10.32 18.01
C SER A 71 19.37 8.96 17.31
N GLY A 72 19.44 8.96 15.97
CA GLY A 72 19.76 7.76 15.19
C GLY A 72 20.38 8.09 13.83
N GLY A 73 21.51 7.46 13.49
CA GLY A 73 22.22 7.73 12.23
C GLY A 73 22.48 9.22 12.00
N TYR A 74 22.03 9.75 10.86
CA TYR A 74 22.17 11.16 10.45
C TYR A 74 21.09 12.10 10.98
N PHE A 75 20.11 11.60 11.75
CA PHE A 75 18.95 12.36 12.16
C PHE A 75 18.66 12.21 13.67
N TRP A 76 17.85 13.11 14.17
CA TRP A 76 17.10 12.96 15.41
C TRP A 76 15.63 12.75 15.06
N PHE A 77 14.92 11.98 15.87
CA PHE A 77 13.57 11.55 15.61
C PHE A 77 12.65 12.00 16.74
N TYR A 78 11.49 12.50 16.37
CA TYR A 78 10.34 12.66 17.23
C TYR A 78 9.22 11.75 16.73
N GLU A 79 8.58 11.01 17.62
CA GLU A 79 7.51 10.09 17.25
C GLU A 79 6.23 10.40 18.03
N ASN A 80 5.16 10.70 17.31
CA ASN A 80 3.82 10.76 17.89
C ASN A 80 3.04 9.51 17.48
N ARG A 81 2.92 8.57 18.43
CA ARG A 81 2.49 7.20 18.13
C ARG A 81 0.99 6.97 18.23
N LYS A 82 0.19 7.97 18.64
CA LYS A 82 -1.26 7.83 18.93
C LYS A 82 -1.63 6.56 19.76
N ASN A 83 -0.74 6.14 20.67
CA ASN A 83 -0.85 4.89 21.46
C ASN A 83 -0.68 3.57 20.68
N TYR A 84 -0.24 3.59 19.43
CA TYR A 84 0.13 2.39 18.70
C TYR A 84 1.42 1.77 19.25
N GLY A 85 1.45 0.44 19.33
CA GLY A 85 2.68 -0.32 19.53
C GLY A 85 3.62 -0.21 18.32
N ASP A 86 4.88 -0.62 18.49
CA ASP A 86 5.94 -0.48 17.47
C ASP A 86 5.52 -1.00 16.09
N THR A 87 5.02 -2.24 16.02
CA THR A 87 4.63 -2.88 14.75
C THR A 87 3.57 -2.07 14.01
N ASP A 88 2.48 -1.73 14.69
CA ASP A 88 1.36 -0.99 14.08
C ASP A 88 1.76 0.43 13.68
N TYR A 89 2.57 1.08 14.51
CA TYR A 89 3.10 2.42 14.24
C TYR A 89 3.92 2.44 12.94
N TYR A 90 4.89 1.53 12.80
CA TYR A 90 5.74 1.49 11.62
C TYR A 90 4.98 1.02 10.37
N ASN A 91 4.04 0.08 10.51
CA ASN A 91 3.19 -0.36 9.39
C ASN A 91 2.33 0.79 8.86
N LYS A 92 1.72 1.59 9.74
CA LYS A 92 0.92 2.75 9.33
C LYS A 92 1.73 3.88 8.69
N LEU A 93 3.01 3.99 9.02
CA LEU A 93 3.92 4.98 8.43
C LEU A 93 4.77 4.40 7.28
N TYR A 94 4.55 3.15 6.89
CA TYR A 94 5.32 2.50 5.83
C TYR A 94 5.19 3.27 4.51
N ASP A 95 3.95 3.60 4.14
CA ASP A 95 3.61 4.37 2.92
C ASP A 95 3.38 5.86 3.18
N ALA A 96 3.99 6.36 4.26
CA ALA A 96 3.81 7.73 4.71
C ALA A 96 4.13 8.76 3.64
N ILE A 97 3.33 9.82 3.63
CA ILE A 97 3.62 11.05 2.90
C ILE A 97 4.75 11.78 3.62
N LYS A 98 5.78 12.18 2.88
CA LYS A 98 6.95 12.89 3.39
C LYS A 98 6.82 14.37 3.07
N LEU A 99 6.92 15.19 4.10
CA LEU A 99 6.97 16.64 4.02
C LEU A 99 8.39 17.09 4.36
N TYR A 100 9.11 17.64 3.38
CA TYR A 100 10.37 18.33 3.60
C TYR A 100 10.09 19.81 3.89
N ILE A 101 10.68 20.32 4.97
CA ILE A 101 10.56 21.71 5.38
C ILE A 101 11.98 22.29 5.39
N SER A 102 12.28 23.05 4.34
CA SER A 102 13.55 23.75 4.20
C SER A 102 13.54 25.04 5.02
N VAL A 103 14.48 25.16 5.95
CA VAL A 103 14.54 26.29 6.87
C VAL A 103 15.98 26.58 7.26
N ASP A 104 16.34 27.86 7.38
CA ASP A 104 17.64 28.30 7.87
C ASP A 104 17.86 27.88 9.34
N ALA A 105 19.14 27.71 9.72
CA ALA A 105 19.52 27.26 11.06
C ALA A 105 18.94 28.14 12.19
N GLU A 106 18.86 29.45 11.95
CA GLU A 106 18.30 30.45 12.89
C GLU A 106 16.80 30.21 13.20
N ASN A 107 16.04 29.72 12.22
CA ASN A 107 14.60 29.51 12.35
C ASN A 107 14.24 28.06 12.69
N LEU A 108 15.18 27.12 12.50
CA LEU A 108 14.93 25.68 12.62
C LEU A 108 14.35 25.29 13.98
N TYR A 109 14.92 25.78 15.09
CA TYR A 109 14.40 25.43 16.42
C TYR A 109 12.93 25.83 16.59
N ASP A 110 12.59 27.08 16.29
CA ASP A 110 11.24 27.59 16.50
C ASP A 110 10.22 26.92 15.56
N VAL A 111 10.59 26.73 14.30
CA VAL A 111 9.76 26.02 13.32
C VAL A 111 9.54 24.57 13.75
N THR A 112 10.60 23.82 14.07
CA THR A 112 10.48 22.42 14.53
C THR A 112 9.63 22.32 15.79
N ARG A 113 9.86 23.18 16.78
CA ARG A 113 9.08 23.22 18.03
C ARG A 113 7.60 23.42 17.75
N LYS A 114 7.24 24.44 16.94
CA LYS A 114 5.85 24.75 16.60
C LYS A 114 5.18 23.61 15.84
N VAL A 115 5.89 22.99 14.89
CA VAL A 115 5.38 21.84 14.13
C VAL A 115 5.10 20.65 15.06
N ILE A 116 6.02 20.32 15.97
CA ILE A 116 5.81 19.21 16.92
C ILE A 116 4.67 19.52 17.89
N GLU A 117 4.59 20.74 18.43
CA GLU A 117 3.48 21.15 19.31
C GLU A 117 2.12 21.06 18.60
N TYR A 118 2.05 21.46 17.33
CA TYR A 118 0.84 21.30 16.51
C TYR A 118 0.49 19.82 16.29
N ILE A 119 1.47 18.99 15.94
CA ILE A 119 1.30 17.54 15.77
C ILE A 119 0.77 16.88 17.05
N GLN A 120 1.26 17.30 18.23
CA GLN A 120 0.76 16.83 19.52
C GLN A 120 -0.68 17.26 19.76
N LYS A 121 -0.98 18.54 19.52
CA LYS A 121 -2.31 19.13 19.72
C LYS A 121 -3.38 18.45 18.85
N GLU A 122 -3.07 18.29 17.56
CA GLU A 122 -3.97 17.65 16.58
C GLU A 122 -3.89 16.11 16.61
N ASN A 123 -3.06 15.57 17.50
CA ASN A 123 -2.80 14.14 17.64
C ASN A 123 -2.53 13.45 16.29
N VAL A 124 -1.58 13.97 15.50
CA VAL A 124 -1.22 13.45 14.16
C VAL A 124 -0.22 12.29 14.27
N LEU A 125 -0.44 11.18 13.56
CA LEU A 125 0.47 10.03 13.58
C LEU A 125 1.70 10.38 12.77
N THR A 126 2.87 10.45 13.41
CA THR A 126 4.07 10.90 12.71
C THR A 126 5.36 10.28 13.20
N GLN A 127 6.30 10.22 12.26
CA GLN A 127 7.73 10.24 12.54
C GLN A 127 8.32 11.53 11.96
N THR A 128 8.73 12.45 12.82
CA THR A 128 9.43 13.68 12.43
C THR A 128 10.94 13.48 12.59
N LYS A 129 11.73 13.96 11.63
CA LYS A 129 13.19 13.85 11.60
C LYS A 129 13.83 15.22 11.49
N VAL A 130 14.89 15.45 12.26
CA VAL A 130 15.72 16.64 12.19
C VAL A 130 17.14 16.22 11.87
N ALA A 131 17.73 16.75 10.80
CA ALA A 131 19.07 16.38 10.39
C ALA A 131 20.13 16.86 11.41
N LYS A 132 21.25 16.13 11.47
CA LYS A 132 22.37 16.50 12.34
C LYS A 132 23.16 17.71 11.85
N ASN A 133 23.17 17.89 10.53
CA ASN A 133 23.84 18.97 9.82
C ASN A 133 22.81 19.71 8.95
N MET A 134 23.09 20.98 8.66
CA MET A 134 22.28 21.77 7.75
C MET A 134 22.22 21.15 6.36
N ARG A 135 21.01 21.10 5.80
CA ARG A 135 20.68 20.57 4.48
C ARG A 135 19.31 21.05 4.05
N ASN A 136 18.94 20.88 2.78
CA ASN A 136 17.63 21.35 2.31
C ASN A 136 16.46 20.50 2.80
N ASP A 137 16.69 19.25 3.20
CA ASP A 137 15.74 18.35 3.88
C ASP A 137 15.99 18.28 5.40
N VAL A 138 16.39 19.40 6.02
CA VAL A 138 16.77 19.47 7.43
C VAL A 138 15.66 19.06 8.39
N LEU A 139 14.40 19.36 8.08
CA LEU A 139 13.23 18.92 8.82
C LEU A 139 12.34 18.09 7.89
N VAL A 140 12.06 16.84 8.29
CA VAL A 140 11.21 15.91 7.55
C VAL A 140 10.07 15.45 8.44
N VAL A 141 8.83 15.62 8.01
CA VAL A 141 7.65 15.11 8.72
C VAL A 141 7.03 13.99 7.90
N ARG A 142 6.94 12.78 8.47
CA ARG A 142 6.21 11.65 7.86
C ARG A 142 4.83 11.57 8.47
N VAL A 143 3.79 11.52 7.65
CA VAL A 143 2.39 11.40 8.09
C VAL A 143 1.69 10.27 7.36
N ALA A 144 0.66 9.69 7.98
CA ALA A 144 0.09 8.43 7.51
C ALA A 144 -0.79 8.59 6.25
N ASN A 145 -1.44 9.74 6.08
CA ASN A 145 -2.39 9.94 4.99
C ASN A 145 -2.48 11.40 4.53
N GLY A 146 -3.18 11.64 3.42
CA GLY A 146 -3.33 12.96 2.79
C GLY A 146 -4.07 13.99 3.65
N GLU A 147 -5.01 13.57 4.50
CA GLU A 147 -5.73 14.48 5.40
C GLU A 147 -4.79 15.06 6.46
N GLU A 148 -4.01 14.19 7.12
CA GLU A 148 -2.98 14.59 8.07
C GLU A 148 -1.88 15.43 7.40
N ALA A 149 -1.48 15.08 6.17
CA ALA A 149 -0.53 15.86 5.39
C ALA A 149 -1.03 17.27 5.14
N LYS A 150 -2.29 17.41 4.71
CA LYS A 150 -2.91 18.73 4.46
C LYS A 150 -2.92 19.59 5.72
N LYS A 151 -3.33 19.02 6.86
CA LYS A 151 -3.30 19.70 8.17
C LYS A 151 -1.91 20.24 8.52
N VAL A 152 -0.86 19.46 8.28
CA VAL A 152 0.52 19.89 8.57
C VAL A 152 1.02 20.91 7.55
N ILE A 153 0.71 20.74 6.26
CA ILE A 153 1.08 21.69 5.20
C ILE A 153 0.46 23.06 5.46
N ASP A 154 -0.85 23.11 5.73
CA ASP A 154 -1.57 24.36 5.99
C ASP A 154 -0.99 25.09 7.21
N PHE A 155 -0.67 24.34 8.27
CA PHE A 155 0.00 24.89 9.45
C PHE A 155 1.38 25.47 9.11
N VAL A 156 2.23 24.71 8.42
CA VAL A 156 3.60 25.14 8.04
C VAL A 156 3.56 26.37 7.13
N ASN A 157 2.61 26.41 6.19
CA ASN A 157 2.41 27.55 5.30
C ASN A 157 1.95 28.80 6.04
N GLY A 158 1.18 28.65 7.13
CA GLY A 158 0.76 29.73 8.01
C GLY A 158 1.85 30.28 8.93
N LEU A 159 3.02 29.62 9.05
CA LEU A 159 4.11 30.10 9.91
C LEU A 159 4.77 31.35 9.30
N GLY A 160 5.02 32.38 10.11
CA GLY A 160 5.60 33.66 9.68
C GLY A 160 7.12 33.70 9.43
N TYR A 161 7.80 32.57 9.27
CA TYR A 161 9.27 32.55 9.05
C TYR A 161 9.65 32.82 7.59
N LYS A 162 10.86 33.36 7.38
CA LYS A 162 11.51 33.46 6.08
C LYS A 162 12.69 32.49 6.06
N SER A 163 12.98 31.92 4.90
CA SER A 163 14.12 31.03 4.70
C SER A 163 14.78 31.34 3.36
N SER A 164 16.11 31.45 3.36
CA SER A 164 16.91 31.50 2.14
C SER A 164 17.10 30.12 1.51
N ILE A 165 17.15 29.07 2.35
CA ILE A 165 17.27 27.69 1.90
C ILE A 165 15.95 27.24 1.27
N LYS A 166 16.08 26.65 0.09
CA LYS A 166 15.00 26.02 -0.68
C LYS A 166 15.14 24.49 -0.70
N PRO A 167 14.03 23.77 -0.93
CA PRO A 167 14.03 22.32 -1.07
C PRO A 167 14.75 21.85 -2.33
N ASN A 168 15.02 20.53 -2.38
CA ASN A 168 15.44 19.82 -3.58
C ASN A 168 14.59 20.27 -4.82
N PRO A 169 15.21 20.63 -5.96
CA PRO A 169 14.49 21.10 -7.14
C PRO A 169 13.62 20.02 -7.82
N PHE A 170 13.83 18.74 -7.52
CA PHE A 170 13.06 17.63 -8.09
C PHE A 170 11.84 17.24 -7.27
N VAL A 171 11.61 17.83 -6.09
CA VAL A 171 10.40 17.56 -5.28
C VAL A 171 9.31 18.61 -5.50
N PHE A 172 8.05 18.17 -5.54
CA PHE A 172 6.89 19.05 -5.62
C PHE A 172 6.80 19.94 -4.37
N SER A 173 6.36 21.18 -4.53
CA SER A 173 6.28 22.16 -3.43
C SER A 173 4.90 22.79 -3.36
N SER A 174 4.31 22.80 -2.16
CA SER A 174 3.08 23.51 -1.82
C SER A 174 3.39 24.54 -0.74
N GLY A 175 3.68 25.77 -1.16
CA GLY A 175 4.17 26.82 -0.28
C GLY A 175 5.55 26.49 0.30
N LYS A 176 5.64 26.44 1.63
CA LYS A 176 6.85 26.19 2.43
C LYS A 176 7.09 24.70 2.71
N ALA A 177 6.19 23.82 2.28
CA ALA A 177 6.34 22.38 2.41
C ALA A 177 6.58 21.75 1.03
N SER A 178 7.55 20.84 0.94
CA SER A 178 7.74 19.99 -0.23
C SER A 178 7.31 18.57 0.04
N ILE A 179 6.60 17.96 -0.91
CA ILE A 179 5.81 16.76 -0.66
C ILE A 179 6.25 15.64 -1.60
N THR A 180 6.41 14.43 -1.06
CA THR A 180 6.65 13.22 -1.85
C THR A 180 6.17 11.96 -1.13
N ARG A 181 6.30 10.82 -1.83
CA ARG A 181 6.11 9.45 -1.34
C ARG A 181 7.19 8.56 -1.94
N ASP A 182 7.65 7.59 -1.18
CA ASP A 182 8.72 6.69 -1.62
C ASP A 182 8.67 5.26 -1.07
N GLY A 183 7.71 4.93 -0.19
CA GLY A 183 7.50 3.57 0.30
C GLY A 183 8.77 2.95 0.88
N SER A 184 9.22 1.84 0.29
CA SER A 184 10.45 1.12 0.68
C SER A 184 11.74 1.73 0.12
N LEU A 185 11.66 2.74 -0.75
CA LEU A 185 12.79 3.43 -1.36
C LEU A 185 13.00 4.82 -0.73
N SER A 186 14.11 5.47 -1.08
CA SER A 186 14.35 6.86 -0.76
C SER A 186 14.07 7.72 -1.99
N TYR A 187 13.14 8.69 -1.90
CA TYR A 187 12.87 9.59 -3.03
C TYR A 187 14.13 10.30 -3.53
N ASN A 188 14.87 10.93 -2.61
CA ASN A 188 16.11 11.64 -2.94
C ASN A 188 17.17 10.66 -3.49
N GLY A 189 17.26 9.43 -2.95
CA GLY A 189 18.13 8.39 -3.49
C GLY A 189 17.74 7.99 -4.92
N THR A 190 16.45 7.80 -5.20
CA THR A 190 15.94 7.46 -6.52
C THR A 190 16.18 8.58 -7.53
N VAL A 191 16.00 9.85 -7.14
CA VAL A 191 16.37 11.01 -7.98
C VAL A 191 17.86 10.97 -8.34
N CYS A 192 18.73 10.70 -7.36
CA CYS A 192 20.18 10.67 -7.60
C CYS A 192 20.58 9.50 -8.51
N ASN A 193 20.03 8.31 -8.27
CA ASN A 193 20.28 7.13 -9.10
C ASN A 193 19.80 7.35 -10.56
N MET A 194 18.64 7.98 -10.73
CA MET A 194 18.11 8.39 -12.03
C MET A 194 19.03 9.37 -12.77
N ILE A 195 19.51 10.42 -12.10
CA ILE A 195 20.44 11.40 -12.70
C ILE A 195 21.77 10.71 -13.03
N THR A 196 22.29 9.85 -12.14
CA THR A 196 23.49 9.06 -12.38
C THR A 196 23.38 8.23 -13.66
N ASN A 197 22.29 7.48 -13.82
CA ASN A 197 22.12 6.62 -14.99
C ASN A 197 21.87 7.42 -16.28
N TYR A 198 21.18 8.57 -16.19
CA TYR A 198 21.04 9.49 -17.32
C TYR A 198 22.39 10.04 -17.79
N LEU A 199 23.22 10.56 -16.86
CA LEU A 199 24.53 11.09 -17.20
C LEU A 199 25.52 10.01 -17.68
N ARG A 200 25.43 8.79 -17.14
CA ARG A 200 26.17 7.63 -17.65
C ARG A 200 25.78 7.28 -19.10
N ASP A 201 24.49 7.29 -19.42
CA ASP A 201 24.00 7.08 -20.80
C ASP A 201 24.49 8.20 -21.74
N CYS A 202 24.44 9.46 -21.29
CA CYS A 202 25.00 10.60 -22.03
C CYS A 202 26.50 10.42 -22.29
N ARG A 203 27.29 10.05 -21.26
CA ARG A 203 28.74 9.81 -21.41
C ARG A 203 29.02 8.66 -22.37
N PHE A 204 28.33 7.52 -22.21
CA PHE A 204 28.50 6.35 -23.09
C PHE A 204 28.21 6.67 -24.56
N ARG A 205 27.24 7.55 -24.83
CA ARG A 205 26.88 8.00 -26.19
C ARG A 205 27.69 9.18 -26.70
N ASN A 206 28.68 9.66 -25.95
CA ASN A 206 29.43 10.88 -26.25
C ASN A 206 28.52 12.12 -26.45
N LYS A 207 27.55 12.29 -25.55
CA LYS A 207 26.51 13.33 -25.56
C LYS A 207 26.44 14.12 -24.26
N MET A 208 27.53 14.15 -23.49
CA MET A 208 27.56 14.79 -22.17
C MET A 208 27.26 16.30 -22.26
N ASP A 209 27.83 17.00 -23.24
CA ASP A 209 27.59 18.44 -23.45
C ASP A 209 26.13 18.79 -23.75
N SER A 210 25.36 17.83 -24.27
CA SER A 210 23.94 17.99 -24.60
C SER A 210 23.00 17.55 -23.47
N ALA A 211 23.53 17.14 -22.31
CA ALA A 211 22.70 16.74 -21.18
C ALA A 211 21.93 17.95 -20.63
N ASN A 212 20.61 17.83 -20.50
CA ASN A 212 19.68 18.87 -20.08
C ASN A 212 18.37 18.27 -19.51
N ILE A 213 17.47 19.11 -18.99
CA ILE A 213 16.26 18.67 -18.31
C ILE A 213 15.28 17.95 -19.24
N ASP A 214 15.22 18.34 -20.51
CA ASP A 214 14.37 17.69 -21.52
C ASP A 214 14.85 16.26 -21.81
N GLY A 215 16.17 16.08 -21.90
CA GLY A 215 16.82 14.79 -22.04
C GLY A 215 16.60 13.91 -20.81
N LEU A 216 16.68 14.48 -19.60
CA LEU A 216 16.37 13.76 -18.36
C LEU A 216 14.89 13.35 -18.31
N TYR A 217 13.96 14.24 -18.63
CA TYR A 217 12.53 13.94 -18.71
C TYR A 217 12.24 12.80 -19.70
N LYS A 218 12.85 12.84 -20.89
CA LYS A 218 12.75 11.75 -21.87
C LYS A 218 13.31 10.44 -21.32
N TYR A 219 14.47 10.49 -20.68
CA TYR A 219 15.11 9.33 -20.07
C TYR A 219 14.24 8.67 -18.99
N VAL A 220 13.59 9.47 -18.13
CA VAL A 220 12.65 8.98 -17.11
C VAL A 220 11.46 8.28 -17.76
N ASN A 221 10.82 8.92 -18.74
CA ASN A 221 9.66 8.35 -19.42
C ASN A 221 10.00 7.07 -20.19
N ASP A 222 11.17 7.01 -20.84
CA ASP A 222 11.65 5.79 -21.50
C ASP A 222 11.97 4.70 -20.48
N THR A 223 12.47 5.05 -19.29
CA THR A 223 12.68 4.11 -18.18
C THR A 223 11.35 3.55 -17.66
N ILE A 224 10.33 4.39 -17.46
CA ILE A 224 8.97 3.95 -17.09
C ILE A 224 8.42 2.96 -18.14
N LYS A 225 8.56 3.28 -19.43
CA LYS A 225 8.14 2.39 -20.52
C LYS A 225 8.88 1.05 -20.49
N LYS A 226 10.19 1.05 -20.25
CA LYS A 226 10.98 -0.18 -20.12
C LYS A 226 10.54 -1.03 -18.93
N LEU A 227 10.32 -0.41 -17.77
CA LEU A 227 9.83 -1.09 -16.56
C LEU A 227 8.45 -1.72 -16.77
N LYS A 228 7.57 -1.08 -17.55
CA LYS A 228 6.23 -1.58 -17.90
C LYS A 228 6.21 -2.50 -19.14
N GLY A 229 7.35 -2.66 -19.82
CA GLY A 229 7.44 -3.24 -21.16
C GLY A 229 8.34 -4.49 -21.23
N PRO A 230 8.76 -4.88 -22.45
CA PRO A 230 9.55 -6.09 -22.66
C PRO A 230 10.94 -6.06 -22.02
N TYR A 231 11.48 -4.86 -21.74
CA TYR A 231 12.79 -4.65 -21.11
C TYR A 231 12.72 -4.50 -19.58
N LYS A 232 11.67 -5.04 -18.96
CA LYS A 232 11.43 -4.90 -17.52
C LYS A 232 12.60 -5.44 -16.70
N LYS A 233 13.18 -6.60 -17.07
CA LYS A 233 14.25 -7.25 -16.30
C LYS A 233 15.53 -6.41 -16.27
N GLU A 234 15.93 -5.88 -17.41
CA GLU A 234 17.12 -5.04 -17.56
C GLU A 234 16.95 -3.73 -16.80
N ALA A 235 15.77 -3.11 -16.90
CA ALA A 235 15.45 -1.91 -16.13
C ALA A 235 15.41 -2.18 -14.61
N MET A 236 14.89 -3.33 -14.18
CA MET A 236 14.92 -3.74 -12.77
C MET A 236 16.33 -3.95 -12.26
N GLN A 237 17.21 -4.58 -13.04
CA GLN A 237 18.62 -4.76 -12.68
C GLN A 237 19.35 -3.42 -12.53
N LEU A 238 19.14 -2.50 -13.47
CA LEU A 238 19.77 -1.16 -13.45
C LEU A 238 19.46 -0.40 -12.16
N TYR A 239 18.23 -0.52 -11.65
CA TYR A 239 17.78 0.15 -10.43
C TYR A 239 17.76 -0.75 -9.19
N GLN A 240 18.42 -1.91 -9.25
CA GLN A 240 18.54 -2.86 -8.13
C GLN A 240 17.19 -3.22 -7.50
N ILE A 241 16.19 -3.45 -8.35
CA ILE A 241 14.83 -3.82 -7.97
C ILE A 241 14.76 -5.35 -7.84
N ASP A 242 14.76 -5.81 -6.61
CA ASP A 242 14.77 -7.22 -6.22
C ASP A 242 13.41 -7.73 -5.71
N THR A 243 12.45 -6.83 -5.50
CA THR A 243 11.13 -7.15 -4.94
C THR A 243 10.00 -6.46 -5.70
N GLU A 244 8.82 -7.07 -5.69
CA GLU A 244 7.61 -6.49 -6.27
C GLU A 244 7.23 -5.17 -5.58
N ARG A 245 7.54 -5.03 -4.28
CA ARG A 245 7.33 -3.78 -3.55
C ARG A 245 8.21 -2.64 -4.09
N LYS A 246 9.53 -2.86 -4.20
CA LYS A 246 10.43 -1.86 -4.81
C LYS A 246 10.03 -1.54 -6.26
N TYR A 247 9.50 -2.51 -7.01
CA TYR A 247 9.00 -2.28 -8.35
C TYR A 247 7.80 -1.31 -8.38
N LYS A 248 6.83 -1.48 -7.47
CA LYS A 248 5.70 -0.54 -7.33
C LYS A 248 6.17 0.84 -6.88
N ASP A 249 7.05 0.87 -5.88
CA ASP A 249 7.57 2.12 -5.31
C ASP A 249 8.37 2.91 -6.34
N ILE A 250 9.23 2.28 -7.13
CA ILE A 250 9.99 2.99 -8.15
C ILE A 250 9.09 3.56 -9.25
N LEU A 251 8.05 2.83 -9.64
CA LEU A 251 7.12 3.29 -10.67
C LEU A 251 6.33 4.50 -10.19
N MET A 252 5.86 4.49 -8.93
CA MET A 252 5.23 5.63 -8.29
C MET A 252 6.19 6.83 -8.24
N ILE A 253 7.43 6.62 -7.77
CA ILE A 253 8.42 7.70 -7.66
C ILE A 253 8.74 8.29 -9.05
N PHE A 254 8.94 7.46 -10.07
CA PHE A 254 9.19 7.94 -11.43
C PHE A 254 7.99 8.64 -12.06
N ASP A 255 6.76 8.22 -11.76
CA ASP A 255 5.56 8.95 -12.21
C ASP A 255 5.51 10.36 -11.59
N ILE A 256 5.73 10.46 -10.27
CA ILE A 256 5.82 11.74 -9.56
C ILE A 256 6.93 12.61 -10.15
N ILE A 257 8.13 12.05 -10.36
CA ILE A 257 9.25 12.79 -10.95
C ILE A 257 8.92 13.25 -12.37
N SER A 258 8.40 12.37 -13.22
CA SER A 258 8.07 12.69 -14.61
C SER A 258 7.07 13.83 -14.70
N LYS A 259 5.95 13.75 -13.95
CA LYS A 259 4.94 14.81 -13.89
C LYS A 259 5.49 16.10 -13.28
N ASN A 260 6.40 16.02 -12.30
CA ASN A 260 7.03 17.21 -11.73
C ASN A 260 8.02 17.89 -12.69
N LEU A 261 8.74 17.10 -13.50
CA LEU A 261 9.58 17.62 -14.59
C LEU A 261 8.74 18.30 -15.68
N ASP A 262 7.57 17.73 -15.97
CA ASP A 262 6.60 18.28 -16.94
C ASP A 262 5.79 19.47 -16.41
N GLY A 263 5.81 19.69 -15.09
CA GLY A 263 5.02 20.75 -14.44
C GLY A 263 3.52 20.43 -14.33
N THR A 264 3.13 19.17 -14.47
CA THR A 264 1.74 18.71 -14.45
C THR A 264 1.30 18.09 -13.13
N ILE A 265 2.23 17.76 -12.23
CA ILE A 265 1.91 17.15 -10.93
C ILE A 265 1.10 18.09 -10.03
N THR A 266 0.10 17.54 -9.37
CA THR A 266 -0.72 18.22 -8.36
C THR A 266 -0.51 17.64 -6.95
N LEU A 267 -0.94 18.38 -5.92
CA LEU A 267 -0.89 17.89 -4.54
C LEU A 267 -1.80 16.66 -4.37
N GLU A 268 -2.98 16.71 -5.00
CA GLU A 268 -3.96 15.65 -5.00
C GLU A 268 -3.40 14.36 -5.60
N GLU A 269 -2.66 14.42 -6.72
CA GLU A 269 -2.02 13.24 -7.31
C GLU A 269 -0.92 12.63 -6.42
N ILE A 270 -0.26 13.42 -5.57
CA ILE A 270 0.69 12.89 -4.59
C ILE A 270 -0.06 12.23 -3.41
N PHE A 271 -1.20 12.82 -3.02
CA PHE A 271 -2.07 12.30 -1.97
C PHE A 271 -2.94 11.14 -2.40
N GLU A 272 -3.13 10.96 -3.70
CA GLU A 272 -3.67 9.75 -4.28
C GLU A 272 -2.73 8.61 -3.86
N GLU A 273 -3.06 7.99 -2.71
CA GLU A 273 -3.12 6.54 -2.67
C GLU A 273 -3.74 6.11 -3.99
N GLU A 274 -3.19 5.11 -4.69
CA GLU A 274 -3.87 4.54 -5.85
C GLU A 274 -5.33 4.25 -5.43
N LYS A 275 -6.25 5.20 -5.67
CA LYS A 275 -7.67 5.10 -5.36
C LYS A 275 -8.22 4.22 -6.44
N GLY A 276 -8.07 2.92 -6.21
CA GLY A 276 -8.17 1.90 -7.25
C GLY A 276 -7.16 0.77 -7.15
N LYS A 277 -6.26 0.75 -6.15
CA LYS A 277 -5.62 -0.49 -5.67
C LYS A 277 -5.50 -0.41 -4.14
N ASN A 278 -6.50 -0.88 -3.39
CA ASN A 278 -6.35 -2.25 -2.90
C ASN A 278 -5.34 -3.00 -3.76
N VAL A 279 -4.09 -3.05 -3.33
CA VAL A 279 -3.18 -4.09 -3.75
C VAL A 279 -3.68 -5.41 -3.13
N SER A 280 -4.91 -5.82 -3.48
CA SER A 280 -5.03 -7.01 -4.29
C SER A 280 -3.96 -6.86 -5.36
N SER A 281 -2.86 -7.58 -5.20
CA SER A 281 -2.00 -7.88 -6.31
C SER A 281 -2.86 -8.49 -7.42
N THR A 282 -3.44 -7.64 -8.26
CA THR A 282 -3.68 -8.03 -9.63
C THR A 282 -2.31 -8.03 -10.30
N SER A 283 -1.46 -9.01 -9.91
CA SER A 283 -0.94 -9.86 -10.98
C SER A 283 -2.16 -10.17 -11.80
N THR A 284 -2.26 -9.66 -13.03
CA THR A 284 -3.40 -9.96 -13.89
C THR A 284 -3.62 -11.46 -13.79
N ILE A 285 -4.67 -11.90 -13.09
CA ILE A 285 -4.87 -13.31 -12.77
C ILE A 285 -5.10 -13.94 -14.12
N LYS A 286 -4.09 -14.61 -14.63
CA LYS A 286 -4.22 -15.29 -15.91
C LYS A 286 -5.14 -16.48 -15.66
N LYS A 287 -5.91 -16.89 -16.67
CA LYS A 287 -6.68 -18.14 -16.59
C LYS A 287 -5.78 -19.32 -16.14
N ASP A 288 -4.55 -19.34 -16.63
CA ASP A 288 -3.50 -20.29 -16.24
C ASP A 288 -3.15 -20.27 -14.74
N ASP A 289 -3.24 -19.12 -14.06
CA ASP A 289 -2.97 -19.04 -12.62
C ASP A 289 -4.07 -19.75 -11.81
N LYS A 290 -5.35 -19.62 -12.22
CA LYS A 290 -6.47 -20.35 -11.61
C LYS A 290 -6.33 -21.85 -11.80
N ASP A 291 -5.91 -22.28 -12.98
CA ASP A 291 -5.72 -23.71 -13.30
C ASP A 291 -4.55 -24.31 -12.50
N LYS A 292 -3.47 -23.55 -12.29
CA LYS A 292 -2.36 -23.94 -11.42
C LYS A 292 -2.77 -24.10 -9.96
N ILE A 293 -3.58 -23.18 -9.42
CA ILE A 293 -4.07 -23.34 -8.04
C ILE A 293 -5.06 -24.48 -7.91
N LYS A 294 -5.94 -24.70 -8.91
CA LYS A 294 -6.79 -25.90 -8.95
C LYS A 294 -5.95 -27.19 -8.95
N TYR A 295 -4.88 -27.22 -9.73
CA TYR A 295 -3.92 -28.34 -9.73
C TYR A 295 -3.31 -28.56 -8.34
N VAL A 296 -2.83 -27.49 -7.70
CA VAL A 296 -2.25 -27.55 -6.35
C VAL A 296 -3.28 -28.05 -5.32
N LEU A 297 -4.48 -27.50 -5.29
CA LEU A 297 -5.54 -27.90 -4.36
C LEU A 297 -5.94 -29.37 -4.57
N SER A 298 -6.08 -29.80 -5.82
CA SER A 298 -6.35 -31.20 -6.16
C SER A 298 -5.21 -32.13 -5.74
N GLY A 299 -3.95 -31.75 -6.00
CA GLY A 299 -2.78 -32.51 -5.57
C GLY A 299 -2.66 -32.64 -4.05
N LEU A 300 -2.87 -31.53 -3.31
CA LEU A 300 -2.87 -31.55 -1.85
C LEU A 300 -4.02 -32.39 -1.29
N SER A 301 -5.20 -32.39 -1.92
CA SER A 301 -6.36 -33.18 -1.48
C SER A 301 -6.16 -34.69 -1.47
N LYS A 302 -5.12 -35.20 -2.17
CA LYS A 302 -4.73 -36.62 -2.11
C LYS A 302 -4.03 -37.00 -0.79
N TYR A 303 -3.51 -36.02 -0.07
CA TYR A 303 -2.62 -36.25 1.08
C TYR A 303 -3.10 -35.58 2.37
N TYR A 304 -3.91 -34.52 2.26
CA TYR A 304 -4.28 -33.64 3.37
C TYR A 304 -5.78 -33.45 3.43
N SER A 305 -6.31 -33.28 4.65
CA SER A 305 -7.70 -32.87 4.84
C SER A 305 -7.92 -31.43 4.36
N THR A 306 -9.16 -31.02 4.08
CA THR A 306 -9.46 -29.63 3.68
C THR A 306 -8.96 -28.61 4.71
N SER A 307 -9.07 -28.92 6.01
CA SER A 307 -8.58 -28.07 7.10
C SER A 307 -7.06 -27.90 7.05
N ASP A 308 -6.32 -28.98 6.77
CA ASP A 308 -4.86 -28.93 6.64
C ASP A 308 -4.44 -28.15 5.40
N ILE A 309 -5.17 -28.32 4.28
CA ILE A 309 -4.94 -27.53 3.06
C ILE A 309 -5.13 -26.05 3.34
N HIS A 310 -6.22 -25.67 4.00
CA HIS A 310 -6.48 -24.29 4.39
C HIS A 310 -5.37 -23.74 5.29
N SER A 311 -4.90 -24.54 6.24
CA SER A 311 -3.80 -24.17 7.13
C SER A 311 -2.49 -23.94 6.36
N ILE A 312 -2.15 -24.81 5.42
CA ILE A 312 -0.98 -24.67 4.54
C ILE A 312 -1.08 -23.36 3.73
N MET A 313 -2.24 -23.07 3.15
CA MET A 313 -2.47 -21.85 2.36
C MET A 313 -2.33 -20.60 3.24
N ILE A 314 -2.95 -20.58 4.42
CA ILE A 314 -2.88 -19.46 5.36
C ILE A 314 -1.45 -19.24 5.86
N GLN A 315 -0.72 -20.31 6.20
CA GLN A 315 0.66 -20.22 6.65
C GLN A 315 1.56 -19.61 5.57
N TYR A 316 1.44 -20.06 4.33
CA TYR A 316 2.18 -19.48 3.22
C TYR A 316 1.80 -18.03 2.92
N ILE A 317 0.51 -17.68 2.99
CA ILE A 317 0.07 -16.28 2.82
C ILE A 317 0.67 -15.39 3.92
N SER A 318 0.83 -15.92 5.14
CA SER A 318 1.37 -15.19 6.28
C SER A 318 2.88 -14.96 6.20
N ASP A 319 3.66 -15.98 5.81
CA ASP A 319 5.12 -15.95 5.95
C ASP A 319 5.91 -16.17 4.65
N GLY A 320 5.23 -16.48 3.53
CA GLY A 320 5.84 -16.71 2.22
C GLY A 320 6.75 -17.93 2.09
N ARG A 321 6.80 -18.80 3.09
CA ARG A 321 7.70 -19.97 3.11
C ARG A 321 7.13 -21.12 2.29
N LEU A 322 7.79 -21.45 1.18
CA LEU A 322 7.38 -22.54 0.29
C LEU A 322 7.48 -23.94 0.95
N GLU A 323 8.14 -24.04 2.10
CA GLU A 323 8.34 -25.26 2.88
C GLU A 323 7.02 -25.87 3.36
N HIS A 324 5.98 -25.05 3.57
CA HIS A 324 4.63 -25.52 3.93
C HIS A 324 4.02 -26.42 2.85
N PHE A 325 4.42 -26.24 1.59
CA PHE A 325 3.98 -27.07 0.48
C PHE A 325 4.85 -28.31 0.32
N THR A 326 4.21 -29.45 0.06
CA THR A 326 4.90 -30.69 -0.28
C THR A 326 5.69 -30.59 -1.59
N ARG A 327 6.81 -31.31 -1.68
CA ARG A 327 7.57 -31.48 -2.94
C ARG A 327 6.91 -32.52 -3.87
N ARG A 328 5.97 -33.33 -3.38
CA ARG A 328 5.23 -34.31 -4.19
C ARG A 328 4.36 -33.61 -5.23
N ASP A 329 4.07 -34.31 -6.32
CA ASP A 329 3.23 -33.82 -7.43
C ASP A 329 3.64 -32.42 -7.93
N ASN A 330 4.94 -32.11 -7.85
CA ASN A 330 5.48 -30.81 -8.25
C ASN A 330 4.85 -29.58 -7.56
N ILE A 331 4.13 -29.76 -6.45
CA ILE A 331 3.27 -28.73 -5.86
C ILE A 331 4.09 -27.51 -5.42
N ARG A 332 5.19 -27.72 -4.69
CA ARG A 332 6.07 -26.63 -4.24
C ARG A 332 6.66 -25.82 -5.40
N GLN A 333 7.03 -26.47 -6.50
CA GLN A 333 7.58 -25.78 -7.68
C GLN A 333 6.50 -24.96 -8.40
N VAL A 334 5.27 -25.46 -8.48
CA VAL A 334 4.15 -24.66 -9.00
C VAL A 334 3.92 -23.44 -8.11
N MET A 335 3.96 -23.63 -6.78
CA MET A 335 3.80 -22.55 -5.81
C MET A 335 4.92 -21.50 -5.83
N SER A 336 6.13 -21.83 -6.29
CA SER A 336 7.20 -20.83 -6.43
C SER A 336 6.91 -19.75 -7.49
N SER A 337 5.87 -19.93 -8.31
CA SER A 337 5.38 -18.92 -9.27
C SER A 337 4.33 -17.96 -8.69
N PHE A 338 3.97 -18.13 -7.43
CA PHE A 338 3.04 -17.29 -6.69
C PHE A 338 3.79 -16.50 -5.62
N THR A 339 3.34 -15.27 -5.34
CA THR A 339 3.68 -14.56 -4.11
C THR A 339 2.54 -14.76 -3.10
N PRO A 340 2.77 -14.54 -1.80
CA PRO A 340 1.71 -14.57 -0.79
C PRO A 340 0.50 -13.73 -1.17
N GLU A 341 0.72 -12.51 -1.64
CA GLU A 341 -0.33 -11.57 -2.04
C GLU A 341 -1.08 -12.08 -3.28
N LYS A 342 -0.34 -12.60 -4.28
CA LYS A 342 -0.94 -13.14 -5.51
C LYS A 342 -1.83 -14.35 -5.18
N LEU A 343 -1.38 -15.23 -4.30
CA LEU A 343 -2.18 -16.36 -3.85
C LEU A 343 -3.42 -15.89 -3.09
N ASP A 344 -3.28 -14.93 -2.18
CA ASP A 344 -4.37 -14.38 -1.38
C ASP A 344 -5.46 -13.75 -2.25
N ALA A 345 -5.07 -12.91 -3.22
CA ALA A 345 -5.98 -12.30 -4.18
C ALA A 345 -6.68 -13.36 -5.05
N LEU A 346 -5.95 -14.38 -5.50
CA LEU A 346 -6.48 -15.45 -6.33
C LEU A 346 -7.48 -16.34 -5.59
N LEU A 347 -7.17 -16.73 -4.35
CA LEU A 347 -8.08 -17.51 -3.51
C LEU A 347 -9.33 -16.70 -3.15
N THR A 348 -9.19 -15.39 -2.91
CA THR A 348 -10.34 -14.49 -2.69
C THR A 348 -11.25 -14.44 -3.91
N GLU A 349 -10.69 -14.28 -5.11
CA GLU A 349 -11.47 -14.28 -6.36
C GLU A 349 -12.12 -15.65 -6.64
N MET A 350 -11.38 -16.75 -6.44
CA MET A 350 -11.90 -18.11 -6.60
C MET A 350 -13.03 -18.41 -5.61
N SER A 351 -12.90 -17.95 -4.36
CA SER A 351 -13.94 -18.07 -3.33
C SER A 351 -15.21 -17.32 -3.70
N TYR A 352 -15.07 -16.09 -4.20
CA TYR A 352 -16.20 -15.28 -4.65
C TYR A 352 -16.96 -15.97 -5.79
N ASN A 353 -16.24 -16.44 -6.82
CA ASN A 353 -16.85 -17.14 -7.95
C ASN A 353 -17.51 -18.46 -7.52
N ALA A 354 -16.86 -19.23 -6.65
CA ALA A 354 -17.43 -20.47 -6.12
C ALA A 354 -18.71 -20.21 -5.29
N LEU A 355 -18.77 -19.10 -4.56
CA LEU A 355 -19.95 -18.70 -3.82
C LEU A 355 -21.10 -18.32 -4.76
N ILE A 356 -20.82 -17.57 -5.82
CA ILE A 356 -21.80 -17.26 -6.88
C ILE A 356 -22.37 -18.55 -7.45
N ASP A 357 -21.51 -19.49 -7.86
CA ASP A 357 -21.92 -20.77 -8.43
C ASP A 357 -22.78 -21.60 -7.47
N ALA A 358 -22.41 -21.66 -6.19
CA ALA A 358 -23.15 -22.38 -5.16
C ALA A 358 -24.52 -21.75 -4.87
N VAL A 359 -24.60 -20.41 -4.82
CA VAL A 359 -25.87 -19.68 -4.63
C VAL A 359 -26.80 -19.91 -5.82
N ILE A 360 -26.29 -19.77 -7.05
CA ILE A 360 -27.07 -19.96 -8.28
C ILE A 360 -27.55 -21.40 -8.38
N ALA A 361 -26.67 -22.39 -8.23
CA ALA A 361 -27.05 -23.80 -8.27
C ALA A 361 -28.11 -24.13 -7.21
N THR A 362 -28.00 -23.56 -6.01
CA THR A 362 -28.97 -23.77 -4.93
C THR A 362 -30.32 -23.12 -5.25
N LYS A 363 -30.35 -21.89 -5.79
CA LYS A 363 -31.58 -21.22 -6.23
C LYS A 363 -32.26 -21.94 -7.40
N GLU A 364 -31.48 -22.44 -8.35
CA GLU A 364 -32.01 -23.18 -9.51
C GLU A 364 -32.64 -24.51 -9.10
N LYS A 365 -32.02 -25.23 -8.16
CA LYS A 365 -32.55 -26.49 -7.63
C LYS A 365 -33.77 -26.29 -6.72
N TYR A 366 -33.78 -25.22 -5.93
CA TYR A 366 -34.81 -24.93 -4.94
C TYR A 366 -35.44 -23.54 -5.18
N PRO A 367 -36.14 -23.30 -6.30
CA PRO A 367 -36.60 -21.97 -6.69
C PRO A 367 -37.71 -21.42 -5.79
N ASN A 368 -38.49 -22.29 -5.15
CA ASN A 368 -39.67 -21.93 -4.36
C ASN A 368 -39.43 -21.91 -2.85
N ILE A 369 -38.19 -22.16 -2.42
CA ILE A 369 -37.80 -22.18 -1.02
C ILE A 369 -36.59 -21.27 -0.87
N ASN A 370 -36.51 -20.51 0.22
CA ASN A 370 -35.36 -19.64 0.53
C ASN A 370 -34.11 -20.43 0.96
N GLN A 371 -33.84 -21.57 0.30
CA GLN A 371 -32.74 -22.47 0.62
C GLN A 371 -31.38 -21.80 0.44
N ALA A 372 -31.22 -20.97 -0.59
CA ALA A 372 -29.97 -20.23 -0.80
C ALA A 372 -29.74 -19.18 0.31
N GLU A 373 -30.81 -18.49 0.75
CA GLU A 373 -30.70 -17.56 1.89
C GLU A 373 -30.33 -18.32 3.17
N TYR A 374 -30.99 -19.46 3.42
CA TYR A 374 -30.69 -20.34 4.55
C TYR A 374 -29.24 -20.84 4.52
N ALA A 375 -28.74 -21.24 3.35
CA ALA A 375 -27.37 -21.67 3.16
C ALA A 375 -26.35 -20.57 3.49
N ILE A 376 -26.60 -19.33 3.05
CA ILE A 376 -25.74 -18.20 3.40
C ILE A 376 -25.80 -17.93 4.92
N LYS A 377 -26.97 -18.06 5.58
CA LYS A 377 -27.07 -17.89 7.04
C LYS A 377 -26.20 -18.91 7.78
N LEU A 378 -26.31 -20.19 7.43
CA LEU A 378 -25.44 -21.24 8.00
C LEU A 378 -23.96 -20.94 7.73
N PHE A 379 -23.64 -20.51 6.52
CA PHE A 379 -22.28 -20.18 6.15
C PHE A 379 -21.71 -18.99 6.95
N VAL A 380 -22.51 -17.94 7.19
CA VAL A 380 -22.10 -16.77 7.99
C VAL A 380 -21.96 -17.11 9.48
N ILE A 381 -22.88 -17.92 10.03
CA ILE A 381 -22.91 -18.22 11.47
C ILE A 381 -21.76 -19.14 11.87
N ASN A 382 -21.52 -20.22 11.12
CA ASN A 382 -20.58 -21.26 11.52
C ASN A 382 -19.78 -21.87 10.37
N SER A 383 -19.64 -21.15 9.24
CA SER A 383 -18.94 -21.63 8.04
C SER A 383 -19.49 -22.96 7.51
N ASP A 384 -20.78 -23.22 7.78
CA ASP A 384 -21.44 -24.47 7.43
C ASP A 384 -22.02 -24.40 6.03
N LEU A 385 -21.51 -25.28 5.19
CA LEU A 385 -21.83 -25.34 3.77
C LEU A 385 -23.00 -26.29 3.46
N SER A 386 -23.51 -27.03 4.46
CA SER A 386 -24.51 -28.09 4.26
C SER A 386 -25.81 -27.57 3.63
N GLY A 387 -26.14 -26.30 3.84
CA GLY A 387 -27.31 -25.65 3.24
C GLY A 387 -27.20 -25.47 1.72
N PHE A 388 -26.00 -25.42 1.14
CA PHE A 388 -25.83 -25.33 -0.31
C PHE A 388 -26.06 -26.69 -0.99
N THR A 389 -26.64 -26.67 -2.20
CA THR A 389 -26.66 -27.88 -3.04
C THR A 389 -25.24 -28.27 -3.45
N ASN A 390 -25.00 -29.56 -3.66
CA ASN A 390 -23.75 -30.02 -4.26
C ASN A 390 -23.87 -30.33 -5.76
N ASP A 391 -24.95 -29.88 -6.40
CA ASP A 391 -25.09 -30.02 -7.85
C ASP A 391 -23.92 -29.31 -8.54
N ASN A 392 -23.39 -29.94 -9.60
CA ASN A 392 -22.19 -29.52 -10.31
C ASN A 392 -20.95 -29.37 -9.40
N ASN A 393 -20.90 -30.08 -8.27
CA ASN A 393 -19.84 -29.98 -7.24
C ASN A 393 -19.67 -28.58 -6.64
N SER A 394 -20.68 -27.71 -6.75
CA SER A 394 -20.59 -26.31 -6.34
C SER A 394 -20.26 -26.14 -4.86
N ARG A 395 -20.94 -26.86 -3.96
CA ARG A 395 -20.64 -26.85 -2.52
C ARG A 395 -19.24 -27.39 -2.20
N SER A 396 -18.86 -28.54 -2.76
CA SER A 396 -17.54 -29.13 -2.50
C SER A 396 -16.41 -28.22 -2.97
N TYR A 397 -16.57 -27.58 -4.14
CA TYR A 397 -15.59 -26.64 -4.66
C TYR A 397 -15.49 -25.39 -3.77
N LEU A 398 -16.64 -24.81 -3.36
CA LEU A 398 -16.68 -23.70 -2.42
C LEU A 398 -15.93 -24.02 -1.12
N GLY A 399 -16.16 -25.20 -0.53
CA GLY A 399 -15.46 -25.61 0.70
C GLY A 399 -13.95 -25.81 0.52
N LEU A 400 -13.51 -26.20 -0.67
CA LEU A 400 -12.08 -26.37 -0.95
C LEU A 400 -11.35 -25.02 -1.08
N VAL A 401 -11.95 -24.05 -1.80
CA VAL A 401 -11.28 -22.76 -2.10
C VAL A 401 -11.53 -21.69 -1.06
N SER A 402 -12.63 -21.76 -0.31
CA SER A 402 -13.02 -20.73 0.65
C SER A 402 -12.30 -20.90 1.97
N LEU A 403 -11.22 -20.12 2.15
CA LEU A 403 -10.54 -20.01 3.43
C LEU A 403 -11.48 -19.34 4.45
N PRO A 404 -11.60 -19.87 5.69
CA PRO A 404 -12.50 -19.32 6.71
C PRO A 404 -12.32 -17.82 6.97
N THR A 405 -11.08 -17.32 6.86
CA THR A 405 -10.71 -15.91 7.04
C THR A 405 -11.07 -15.01 5.86
N LYS A 406 -11.43 -15.58 4.70
CA LYS A 406 -11.72 -14.87 3.43
C LYS A 406 -13.18 -14.92 3.01
N ILE A 407 -14.01 -15.60 3.80
CA ILE A 407 -15.47 -15.65 3.65
C ILE A 407 -16.08 -14.23 3.63
N ILE A 408 -15.53 -13.34 4.46
CA ILE A 408 -15.97 -11.94 4.57
C ILE A 408 -15.70 -11.18 3.27
N ASP A 409 -14.49 -11.31 2.73
CA ASP A 409 -14.07 -10.60 1.52
C ASP A 409 -14.93 -11.03 0.32
N ALA A 410 -15.28 -12.31 0.26
CA ALA A 410 -16.21 -12.83 -0.75
C ALA A 410 -17.64 -12.28 -0.55
N LEU A 411 -18.17 -12.29 0.67
CA LEU A 411 -19.54 -11.83 0.94
C LEU A 411 -19.72 -10.31 0.83
N THR A 412 -18.64 -9.52 1.01
CA THR A 412 -18.69 -8.05 1.06
C THR A 412 -18.31 -7.35 -0.23
N LYS A 413 -17.77 -8.08 -1.22
CA LYS A 413 -17.15 -7.52 -2.44
C LYS A 413 -18.01 -6.51 -3.19
N ASP A 414 -19.33 -6.70 -3.20
CA ASP A 414 -20.30 -5.84 -3.90
C ASP A 414 -21.43 -5.33 -2.99
N LEU A 415 -21.18 -5.24 -1.68
CA LEU A 415 -22.14 -4.73 -0.70
C LEU A 415 -21.94 -3.24 -0.42
N PRO A 416 -23.03 -2.46 -0.23
CA PRO A 416 -22.94 -1.13 0.35
C PRO A 416 -22.33 -1.18 1.77
N ASP A 417 -21.64 -0.11 2.17
CA ASP A 417 -20.88 -0.10 3.44
C ASP A 417 -21.75 -0.31 4.68
N SER A 418 -23.02 0.11 4.64
CA SER A 418 -24.00 -0.17 5.70
C SER A 418 -24.23 -1.68 5.91
N TYR A 419 -24.33 -2.44 4.81
CA TYR A 419 -24.48 -3.90 4.86
C TYR A 419 -23.18 -4.60 5.21
N LYS A 420 -22.02 -4.07 4.82
CA LYS A 420 -20.72 -4.57 5.26
C LYS A 420 -20.59 -4.49 6.78
N ASN A 421 -20.85 -3.30 7.36
CA ASN A 421 -20.76 -3.08 8.81
C ASN A 421 -21.69 -4.02 9.60
N ALA A 422 -22.92 -4.21 9.10
CA ALA A 422 -23.86 -5.15 9.68
C ALA A 422 -23.35 -6.60 9.63
N LEU A 423 -22.78 -7.04 8.50
CA LEU A 423 -22.21 -8.37 8.37
C LEU A 423 -20.99 -8.57 9.30
N TYR A 424 -20.11 -7.58 9.39
CA TYR A 424 -18.97 -7.60 10.32
C TYR A 424 -19.41 -7.77 11.77
N SER A 425 -20.50 -7.10 12.17
CA SER A 425 -21.03 -7.22 13.54
C SER A 425 -21.50 -8.64 13.87
N ILE A 426 -22.06 -9.36 12.90
CA ILE A 426 -22.56 -10.74 13.09
C ILE A 426 -21.40 -11.75 13.07
N ILE A 427 -20.43 -11.56 12.18
CA ILE A 427 -19.29 -12.49 12.06
C ILE A 427 -18.37 -12.41 13.27
N ASN A 428 -18.27 -11.25 13.91
CA ASN A 428 -17.45 -11.05 15.11
C ASN A 428 -18.16 -11.47 16.42
N LEU A 429 -19.39 -11.98 16.35
CA LEU A 429 -20.05 -12.56 17.52
C LEU A 429 -19.23 -13.74 18.07
N ASN A 430 -19.27 -13.87 19.39
CA ASN A 430 -18.60 -14.95 20.10
C ASN A 430 -19.30 -16.30 19.86
N TYR A 431 -18.67 -17.39 20.31
CA TYR A 431 -19.18 -18.74 20.09
C TYR A 431 -20.57 -18.97 20.70
N GLU A 432 -20.82 -18.45 21.90
CA GLU A 432 -22.10 -18.62 22.60
C GLU A 432 -23.23 -17.89 21.88
N GLU A 433 -22.99 -16.65 21.46
CA GLU A 433 -23.94 -15.85 20.67
C GLU A 433 -24.30 -16.54 19.35
N LYS A 434 -23.30 -17.05 18.62
CA LYS A 434 -23.50 -17.82 17.39
C LYS A 434 -24.25 -19.13 17.62
N SER A 435 -23.97 -19.81 18.73
CA SER A 435 -24.66 -21.05 19.12
C SER A 435 -26.15 -20.82 19.38
N ILE A 436 -26.51 -19.73 20.06
CA ILE A 436 -27.90 -19.33 20.30
C ILE A 436 -28.60 -18.99 18.97
N MET A 437 -27.94 -18.21 18.10
CA MET A 437 -28.47 -17.90 16.77
C MET A 437 -28.71 -19.16 15.93
N LYS A 438 -27.78 -20.13 15.99
CA LYS A 438 -27.94 -21.42 15.30
C LYS A 438 -29.15 -22.20 15.84
N LYS A 439 -29.32 -22.29 17.15
CA LYS A 439 -30.52 -22.95 17.75
C LYS A 439 -31.82 -22.29 17.29
N LEU A 440 -31.86 -20.97 17.19
CA LEU A 440 -33.02 -20.25 16.68
C LEU A 440 -33.28 -20.55 15.20
N LEU A 441 -32.22 -20.57 14.38
CA LEU A 441 -32.29 -20.88 12.96
C LEU A 441 -32.78 -22.32 12.71
N ASP A 442 -32.26 -23.28 13.47
CA ASP A 442 -32.60 -24.70 13.42
C ASP A 442 -33.95 -25.02 14.09
N LYS A 443 -34.63 -24.01 14.68
CA LYS A 443 -35.86 -24.17 15.47
C LYS A 443 -35.73 -25.20 16.61
N SER A 444 -34.54 -25.25 17.22
CA SER A 444 -34.23 -26.11 18.36
C SER A 444 -34.86 -25.59 19.66
N ASP A 445 -34.86 -26.43 20.71
CA ASP A 445 -35.31 -26.00 22.04
C ASP A 445 -34.40 -24.89 22.61
N VAL A 446 -35.03 -23.77 22.98
CA VAL A 446 -34.41 -22.56 23.53
C VAL A 446 -34.91 -22.24 24.95
N SER A 447 -35.69 -23.13 25.58
CA SER A 447 -36.32 -22.92 26.89
C SER A 447 -35.33 -22.59 28.02
N LYS A 448 -34.08 -23.06 27.91
CA LYS A 448 -33.00 -22.84 28.89
C LYS A 448 -32.14 -21.60 28.63
N ILE A 449 -32.44 -20.82 27.59
CA ILE A 449 -31.64 -19.64 27.20
C ILE A 449 -32.24 -18.39 27.86
N PRO A 450 -31.42 -17.52 28.50
CA PRO A 450 -31.90 -16.27 29.10
C PRO A 450 -32.67 -15.39 28.09
N SER A 451 -33.75 -14.75 28.54
CA SER A 451 -34.64 -13.95 27.69
C SER A 451 -33.92 -12.79 26.97
N GLU A 452 -32.96 -12.16 27.63
CA GLU A 452 -32.14 -11.06 27.08
C GLU A 452 -31.21 -11.54 25.96
N ALA A 453 -30.53 -12.68 26.17
CA ALA A 453 -29.69 -13.31 25.15
C ALA A 453 -30.52 -13.77 23.94
N LEU A 454 -31.73 -14.29 24.20
CA LEU A 454 -32.68 -14.67 23.16
C LEU A 454 -33.17 -13.47 22.34
N SER A 455 -33.44 -12.34 23.00
CA SER A 455 -33.84 -11.09 22.35
C SER A 455 -32.73 -10.56 21.44
N THR A 456 -31.50 -10.52 21.94
CA THR A 456 -30.31 -10.09 21.17
C THR A 456 -30.07 -10.98 19.95
N ALA A 457 -30.11 -12.31 20.14
CA ALA A 457 -29.93 -13.26 19.05
C ALA A 457 -31.03 -13.16 17.98
N ARG A 458 -32.29 -12.89 18.37
CA ARG A 458 -33.39 -12.62 17.43
C ARG A 458 -33.15 -11.34 16.63
N GLY A 459 -32.67 -10.27 17.27
CA GLY A 459 -32.30 -9.02 16.60
C GLY A 459 -31.21 -9.24 15.55
N ASN A 460 -30.14 -9.97 15.93
CA ASN A 460 -29.05 -10.31 15.02
C ASN A 460 -29.52 -11.22 13.87
N LEU A 461 -30.42 -12.16 14.12
CA LEU A 461 -30.99 -13.03 13.10
C LEU A 461 -31.87 -12.24 12.11
N ALA A 462 -32.68 -11.28 12.59
CA ALA A 462 -33.47 -10.40 11.73
C ALA A 462 -32.59 -9.52 10.83
N LEU A 463 -31.47 -9.02 11.37
CA LEU A 463 -30.46 -8.31 10.59
C LEU A 463 -29.86 -9.21 9.51
N LEU A 464 -29.50 -10.45 9.88
CA LEU A 464 -28.97 -11.46 8.97
C LEU A 464 -29.98 -11.86 7.88
N ASP A 465 -31.27 -11.93 8.19
CA ASP A 465 -32.33 -12.22 7.22
C ASP A 465 -32.38 -11.18 6.10
N ASN A 466 -32.30 -9.90 6.45
CA ASN A 466 -32.29 -8.82 5.48
C ASN A 466 -30.99 -8.82 4.65
N LEU A 467 -29.85 -9.05 5.30
CA LEU A 467 -28.55 -9.16 4.64
C LEU A 467 -28.52 -10.32 3.63
N THR A 468 -28.90 -11.51 4.06
CA THR A 468 -28.82 -12.72 3.22
C THR A 468 -29.77 -12.66 2.05
N ARG A 469 -30.97 -12.11 2.21
CA ARG A 469 -31.89 -11.84 1.09
C ARG A 469 -31.26 -10.88 0.07
N PHE A 470 -30.65 -9.80 0.54
CA PHE A 470 -29.96 -8.84 -0.34
C PHE A 470 -28.80 -9.49 -1.08
N ILE A 471 -27.90 -10.19 -0.37
CA ILE A 471 -26.74 -10.89 -0.95
C ILE A 471 -27.20 -11.90 -2.00
N THR A 472 -28.17 -12.75 -1.66
CA THR A 472 -28.67 -13.81 -2.56
C THR A 472 -29.33 -13.22 -3.81
N ASN A 473 -30.04 -12.10 -3.69
CA ASN A 473 -30.67 -11.44 -4.84
C ASN A 473 -29.66 -10.69 -5.69
N ASN A 474 -28.72 -9.97 -5.07
CA ASN A 474 -27.65 -9.28 -5.77
C ASN A 474 -26.79 -10.28 -6.57
N ILE A 475 -26.31 -11.35 -5.93
CA ILE A 475 -25.55 -12.41 -6.60
C ILE A 475 -26.34 -13.02 -7.75
N TYR A 476 -27.61 -13.37 -7.52
CA TYR A 476 -28.41 -14.06 -8.53
C TYR A 476 -28.75 -13.14 -9.71
N GLU A 477 -29.31 -11.96 -9.47
CA GLU A 477 -29.76 -11.05 -10.54
C GLU A 477 -28.59 -10.52 -11.37
N ASN A 478 -27.46 -10.20 -10.73
CA ASN A 478 -26.29 -9.67 -11.44
C ASN A 478 -25.56 -10.72 -12.28
N ASN A 479 -25.67 -12.02 -11.97
CA ASN A 479 -24.87 -13.08 -12.60
C ASN A 479 -25.69 -14.13 -13.38
N LYS A 480 -27.04 -14.09 -13.32
CA LYS A 480 -27.92 -15.06 -14.01
C LYS A 480 -27.73 -15.07 -15.54
N LYS A 481 -27.30 -13.96 -16.15
CA LYS A 481 -27.03 -13.89 -17.60
C LYS A 481 -25.69 -14.54 -17.97
N ASP A 482 -24.64 -14.28 -17.21
CA ASP A 482 -23.29 -14.77 -17.50
C ASP A 482 -23.16 -16.28 -17.28
N VAL A 483 -23.90 -16.85 -16.32
CA VAL A 483 -23.90 -18.29 -16.07
C VAL A 483 -24.65 -19.10 -17.14
N LYS A 484 -25.71 -18.54 -17.76
CA LYS A 484 -26.39 -19.20 -18.90
C LYS A 484 -25.47 -19.34 -20.10
N ILE A 485 -24.70 -18.28 -20.41
CA ILE A 485 -23.72 -18.28 -21.50
C ILE A 485 -22.57 -19.25 -21.21
N ALA A 486 -22.06 -19.31 -19.98
CA ALA A 486 -20.97 -20.20 -19.59
C ALA A 486 -21.37 -21.69 -19.52
N ARG A 487 -22.66 -21.99 -19.30
CA ARG A 487 -23.20 -23.36 -19.22
C ARG A 487 -23.83 -23.86 -20.53
N GLY A 488 -23.75 -23.08 -21.61
CA GLY A 488 -24.18 -23.50 -22.95
C GLY A 488 -25.70 -23.62 -23.14
N TYR A 489 -26.47 -22.70 -22.57
CA TYR A 489 -27.91 -22.55 -22.83
C TYR A 489 -28.22 -21.38 -23.76
#